data_AF-A0A2D6TM29-F1
#
_entry.id   AF-A0A2D6TM29-F1
#
_cell.length_a   1.000
_cell.length_b   1.000
_cell.length_c   1.000
_cell.angle_alpha   90.00
_cell.angle_beta   90.00
_cell.angle_gamma   90.00
#
_symmetry.space_group_name_H-M   'P 1'
#
loop_
_entity.id
_entity.type
_entity.pdbx_description
1 polymer ?
#
loop_
_entity_poly.entity_id
_entity_poly.type
_entity_poly.pdbx_seq_one_letter_code
_entity_poly.pdbx_strand_id
1 'polypeptide(L)'
;MSKHIIFLFIYIIFIVSCSKDKSKVDQVLLEQDVEAEMILAYKKGMKELEKGDALYASKKFDEAEILFPQSIWASKASLMSAYALYSQNYYDDTIFNLERHIKNYPKDKDLVYAHYLIAICYFEQLHDEKKDLKPLVKAREKFEYILKKYPNTDYAIDAKWKMGLIVDQMAAKEMYIGRYYMKMEKWIAAINRFKFVVKYYDTTVYIEEALHRLVEIYYKIGLVEDAQKIAATLGYNYGSGEWYKNSYRIFNKLYKTEKITKKKKDSFIRKKFKKLFE
;
A
#
# COMPACT_ATOMS: atom_id res chain seq x y z
N MET A 1 36.66 -72.72 -34.74
CA MET A 1 37.45 -71.62 -34.14
C MET A 1 37.25 -70.26 -34.81
N SER A 2 37.00 -70.16 -36.12
CA SER A 2 36.88 -68.86 -36.84
C SER A 2 35.65 -68.01 -36.46
N LYS A 3 34.47 -68.60 -36.18
CA LYS A 3 33.25 -67.83 -35.84
C LYS A 3 33.29 -67.15 -34.45
N HIS A 4 34.01 -67.71 -33.48
CA HIS A 4 34.16 -67.11 -32.15
C HIS A 4 35.14 -65.93 -32.14
N ILE A 5 36.14 -65.94 -33.02
CA ILE A 5 37.09 -64.82 -33.18
C ILE A 5 36.39 -63.60 -33.78
N ILE A 6 35.48 -63.81 -34.74
CA ILE A 6 34.68 -62.73 -35.35
C ILE A 6 33.71 -62.11 -34.32
N PHE A 7 33.08 -62.93 -33.46
CA PHE A 7 32.23 -62.43 -32.38
C PHE A 7 33.03 -61.67 -31.30
N LEU A 8 34.26 -62.09 -31.00
CA LEU A 8 35.14 -61.39 -30.06
C LEU A 8 35.59 -60.03 -30.62
N PHE A 9 35.81 -59.94 -31.93
CA PHE A 9 36.20 -58.69 -32.60
C PHE A 9 35.05 -57.68 -32.68
N ILE A 10 33.81 -58.14 -32.86
CA ILE A 10 32.60 -57.29 -32.81
C ILE A 10 32.32 -56.80 -31.38
N TYR A 11 32.59 -57.60 -30.36
CA TYR A 11 32.42 -57.20 -28.96
C TYR A 11 33.45 -56.11 -28.55
N ILE A 12 34.68 -56.19 -29.05
CA ILE A 12 35.74 -55.19 -28.79
C ILE A 12 35.44 -53.83 -29.43
N ILE A 13 34.67 -53.79 -30.53
CA ILE A 13 34.27 -52.52 -31.15
C ILE A 13 33.22 -51.78 -30.30
N PHE A 14 32.41 -52.49 -29.50
CA PHE A 14 31.39 -51.87 -28.64
C PHE A 14 31.92 -51.26 -27.33
N ILE A 15 33.12 -51.64 -26.87
CA ILE A 15 33.73 -51.12 -25.63
C ILE A 15 34.66 -49.91 -25.86
N VAL A 16 34.92 -49.51 -27.10
CA VAL A 16 35.68 -48.30 -27.44
C VAL A 16 34.75 -47.17 -27.88
N SER A 17 33.69 -46.91 -27.10
CA SER A 17 32.99 -45.62 -27.16
C SER A 17 33.60 -44.68 -26.12
N CYS A 18 34.81 -44.22 -26.42
CA CYS A 18 35.43 -43.09 -25.72
C CYS A 18 34.71 -41.82 -26.17
N SER A 19 33.57 -41.51 -25.54
CA SER A 19 32.96 -40.18 -25.62
C SER A 19 33.91 -39.20 -24.95
N LYS A 20 34.63 -38.42 -25.77
CA LYS A 20 35.43 -37.28 -25.35
C LYS A 20 34.50 -36.35 -24.56
N ASP A 21 34.85 -36.02 -23.30
CA ASP A 21 34.11 -35.19 -22.33
C ASP A 21 33.93 -33.74 -22.82
N LYS A 22 33.31 -33.55 -23.99
CA LYS A 22 32.95 -32.28 -24.62
C LYS A 22 31.71 -31.67 -23.97
N SER A 23 30.87 -32.51 -23.34
CA SER A 23 29.61 -32.08 -22.73
C SER A 23 29.80 -31.06 -21.61
N LYS A 24 30.83 -31.20 -20.76
CA LYS A 24 31.07 -30.23 -19.67
C LYS A 24 31.61 -28.90 -20.17
N VAL A 25 32.52 -28.90 -21.15
CA VAL A 25 33.08 -27.66 -21.70
C VAL A 25 32.02 -26.89 -22.50
N ASP A 26 31.23 -27.60 -23.32
CA ASP A 26 30.15 -26.99 -24.10
C ASP A 26 29.01 -26.48 -23.19
N GLN A 27 28.69 -27.17 -22.09
CA GLN A 27 27.73 -26.70 -21.09
C GLN A 27 28.22 -25.45 -20.36
N VAL A 28 29.48 -25.40 -19.93
CA VAL A 28 30.05 -24.22 -19.25
C VAL A 28 30.11 -23.01 -20.19
N LEU A 29 30.45 -23.21 -21.46
CA LEU A 29 30.44 -22.14 -22.47
C LEU A 29 29.02 -21.63 -22.74
N LEU A 30 28.03 -22.53 -22.84
CA LEU A 30 26.62 -22.18 -23.01
C LEU A 30 26.06 -21.44 -21.79
N GLU A 31 26.40 -21.87 -20.57
CA GLU A 31 26.00 -21.18 -19.34
C GLU A 31 26.60 -19.78 -19.23
N GLN A 32 27.87 -19.61 -19.59
CA GLN A 32 28.52 -18.29 -19.64
C GLN A 32 27.86 -17.35 -20.66
N ASP A 33 27.44 -17.88 -21.81
CA ASP A 33 26.78 -17.10 -22.85
C ASP A 33 25.37 -16.65 -22.39
N VAL A 34 24.60 -17.57 -21.81
CA VAL A 34 23.26 -17.27 -21.26
C VAL A 34 23.33 -16.27 -20.10
N GLU A 35 24.33 -16.37 -19.22
CA GLU A 35 24.53 -15.39 -18.15
C GLU A 35 24.85 -14.00 -18.72
N ALA A 36 25.71 -13.92 -19.73
CA ALA A 36 26.04 -12.66 -20.39
C ALA A 36 24.82 -12.02 -21.07
N GLU A 37 23.99 -12.81 -21.75
CA GLU A 37 22.74 -12.37 -22.35
C GLU A 37 21.74 -11.86 -21.32
N MET A 38 21.57 -12.56 -20.20
CA MET A 38 20.72 -12.15 -19.08
C MET A 38 21.18 -10.80 -18.52
N ILE A 39 22.49 -10.63 -18.28
CA ILE A 39 23.06 -9.37 -17.79
C ILE A 39 22.80 -8.24 -18.79
N LEU A 40 22.93 -8.51 -20.09
CA LEU A 40 22.67 -7.54 -21.13
C LEU A 40 21.19 -7.13 -21.18
N ALA A 41 20.27 -8.09 -21.07
CA ALA A 41 18.83 -7.82 -21.00
C ALA A 41 18.48 -6.98 -19.76
N TYR A 42 19.02 -7.35 -18.59
CA TYR A 42 18.83 -6.59 -17.35
C TYR A 42 19.35 -5.15 -17.47
N LYS A 43 20.56 -4.96 -18.01
CA LYS A 43 21.14 -3.62 -18.24
C LYS A 43 20.30 -2.78 -19.21
N LYS A 44 19.76 -3.40 -20.27
CA LYS A 44 18.82 -2.74 -21.17
C LYS A 44 17.55 -2.32 -20.42
N GLY A 45 16.97 -3.21 -19.60
CA GLY A 45 15.81 -2.87 -18.76
C GLY A 45 16.06 -1.66 -17.86
N MET A 46 17.20 -1.62 -17.18
CA MET A 46 17.61 -0.45 -16.36
C MET A 46 17.68 0.84 -17.19
N LYS A 47 18.31 0.80 -18.36
CA LYS A 47 18.45 1.97 -19.24
C LYS A 47 17.08 2.49 -19.73
N GLU A 48 16.15 1.61 -20.05
CA GLU A 48 14.83 1.99 -20.51
C GLU A 48 13.95 2.51 -19.36
N LEU A 49 14.13 1.95 -18.16
CA LEU A 49 13.52 2.47 -16.93
C LEU A 49 13.98 3.91 -16.64
N GLU A 50 15.29 4.18 -16.77
CA GLU A 50 15.85 5.53 -16.60
C GLU A 50 15.31 6.54 -17.63
N LYS A 51 14.96 6.08 -18.84
CA LYS A 51 14.30 6.91 -19.87
C LYS A 51 12.80 7.10 -19.63
N GLY A 52 12.21 6.35 -18.70
CA GLY A 52 10.78 6.35 -18.41
C GLY A 52 9.93 5.42 -19.28
N ASP A 53 10.53 4.58 -20.13
CA ASP A 53 9.80 3.56 -20.90
C ASP A 53 9.58 2.31 -20.04
N ALA A 54 8.60 2.41 -19.14
CA ALA A 54 8.28 1.36 -18.17
C ALA A 54 7.88 0.02 -18.82
N LEU A 55 7.10 0.06 -19.90
CA LEU A 55 6.62 -1.17 -20.56
C LEU A 55 7.77 -1.91 -21.22
N TYR A 56 8.65 -1.19 -21.92
CA TYR A 56 9.80 -1.82 -22.55
C TYR A 56 10.84 -2.26 -21.52
N ALA A 57 11.03 -1.49 -20.44
CA ALA A 57 11.86 -1.88 -19.31
C ALA A 57 11.37 -3.18 -18.66
N SER A 58 10.07 -3.27 -18.34
CA SER A 58 9.44 -4.47 -17.78
C SER A 58 9.67 -5.68 -18.67
N LYS A 59 9.46 -5.55 -19.98
CA LYS A 59 9.71 -6.62 -20.95
C LYS A 59 11.17 -7.09 -20.94
N LYS A 60 12.13 -6.17 -20.81
CA LYS A 60 13.56 -6.50 -20.74
C LYS A 60 13.96 -7.15 -19.42
N PHE A 61 13.30 -6.81 -18.33
CA PHE A 61 13.46 -7.53 -17.07
C PHE A 61 12.84 -8.94 -17.14
N ASP A 62 11.66 -9.11 -17.73
CA ASP A 62 11.07 -10.44 -17.94
C ASP A 62 11.96 -11.32 -18.86
N GLU A 63 12.57 -10.73 -19.90
CA GLU A 63 13.55 -11.41 -20.77
C GLU A 63 14.76 -11.90 -19.94
N ALA A 64 15.29 -11.05 -19.04
CA ALA A 64 16.37 -11.45 -18.14
C ALA A 64 15.95 -12.56 -17.17
N GLU A 65 14.71 -12.54 -16.66
CA GLU A 65 14.15 -13.60 -15.81
C GLU A 65 14.11 -14.95 -16.55
N ILE A 66 13.66 -14.95 -17.81
CA ILE A 66 13.49 -16.15 -18.63
C ILE A 66 14.83 -16.75 -19.08
N LEU A 67 15.81 -15.91 -19.42
CA LEU A 67 17.11 -16.36 -19.93
C LEU A 67 17.85 -17.21 -18.89
N PHE A 68 17.85 -16.82 -17.61
CA PHE A 68 18.56 -17.57 -16.58
C PHE A 68 17.76 -17.77 -15.27
N PRO A 69 16.71 -18.61 -15.25
CA PRO A 69 15.73 -18.69 -14.16
C PRO A 69 16.29 -19.16 -12.81
N GLN A 70 17.32 -20.01 -12.83
CA GLN A 70 18.01 -20.51 -11.64
C GLN A 70 18.98 -19.49 -11.01
N SER A 71 19.22 -18.36 -11.68
CA SER A 71 20.09 -17.31 -11.16
C SER A 71 19.43 -16.49 -10.06
N ILE A 72 20.24 -15.97 -9.13
CA ILE A 72 19.81 -14.97 -8.15
C ILE A 72 19.28 -13.69 -8.86
N TRP A 73 19.73 -13.46 -10.10
CA TRP A 73 19.24 -12.35 -10.92
C TRP A 73 17.80 -12.53 -11.40
N ALA A 74 17.29 -13.75 -11.51
CA ALA A 74 15.93 -13.98 -12.00
C ALA A 74 14.87 -13.39 -11.06
N SER A 75 15.01 -13.61 -9.75
CA SER A 75 14.09 -13.04 -8.77
C SER A 75 14.16 -11.50 -8.75
N LYS A 76 15.37 -10.95 -8.83
CA LYS A 76 15.60 -9.51 -8.92
C LYS A 76 15.01 -8.91 -10.20
N ALA A 77 15.18 -9.58 -11.34
CA ALA A 77 14.60 -9.15 -12.60
C ALA A 77 13.08 -9.16 -12.55
N SER A 78 12.48 -10.22 -12.00
CA SER A 78 11.03 -10.31 -11.80
C SER A 78 10.48 -9.14 -10.95
N LEU A 79 11.18 -8.80 -9.86
CA LEU A 79 10.81 -7.66 -9.01
C LEU A 79 10.99 -6.32 -9.72
N MET A 80 12.08 -6.15 -10.48
CA MET A 80 12.34 -4.95 -11.27
C MET A 80 11.33 -4.78 -12.42
N SER A 81 10.85 -5.87 -13.00
CA SER A 81 9.78 -5.87 -14.01
C SER A 81 8.52 -5.23 -13.45
N ALA A 82 8.09 -5.66 -12.25
CA ALA A 82 6.96 -5.06 -11.56
C ALA A 82 7.21 -3.60 -11.16
N TYR A 83 8.40 -3.29 -10.65
CA TYR A 83 8.75 -1.90 -10.27
C TYR A 83 8.74 -0.95 -11.47
N ALA A 84 9.18 -1.40 -12.64
CA ALA A 84 9.12 -0.61 -13.86
C ALA A 84 7.68 -0.21 -14.17
N LEU A 85 6.74 -1.15 -14.11
CA LEU A 85 5.31 -0.88 -14.30
C LEU A 85 4.76 0.10 -13.26
N TYR A 86 5.14 -0.07 -12.00
CA TYR A 86 4.75 0.83 -10.91
C TYR A 86 5.19 2.27 -11.18
N SER A 87 6.41 2.48 -11.70
CA SER A 87 6.96 3.81 -11.96
C SER A 87 6.13 4.68 -12.91
N GLN A 88 5.23 4.07 -13.69
CA GLN A 88 4.30 4.76 -14.59
C GLN A 88 2.82 4.47 -14.24
N ASN A 89 2.54 4.11 -12.98
CA ASN A 89 1.20 3.88 -12.44
C ASN A 89 0.42 2.73 -13.10
N TYR A 90 1.09 1.75 -13.71
CA TYR A 90 0.46 0.52 -14.19
C TYR A 90 0.19 -0.42 -13.01
N TYR A 91 -0.69 0.00 -12.10
CA TYR A 91 -0.89 -0.65 -10.79
C TYR A 91 -1.40 -2.08 -10.91
N ASP A 92 -2.37 -2.34 -11.80
CA ASP A 92 -2.95 -3.69 -11.93
C ASP A 92 -1.93 -4.69 -12.48
N ASP A 93 -1.14 -4.30 -13.48
CA ASP A 93 -0.05 -5.10 -14.03
C ASP A 93 1.08 -5.29 -13.02
N THR A 94 1.38 -4.24 -12.24
CA THR A 94 2.35 -4.31 -11.13
C THR A 94 1.91 -5.36 -10.11
N ILE A 95 0.65 -5.30 -9.65
CA ILE A 95 0.10 -6.24 -8.67
C ILE A 95 0.18 -7.67 -9.22
N PHE A 96 -0.23 -7.88 -10.47
CA PHE A 96 -0.16 -9.18 -11.12
C PHE A 96 1.27 -9.74 -11.14
N ASN A 97 2.24 -8.93 -11.54
CA ASN A 97 3.65 -9.34 -11.59
C ASN A 97 4.24 -9.59 -10.20
N LEU A 98 3.87 -8.80 -9.18
CA LEU A 98 4.33 -9.04 -7.80
C LEU A 98 3.72 -10.29 -7.18
N GLU A 99 2.44 -10.58 -7.45
CA GLU A 99 1.82 -11.83 -6.99
C GLU A 99 2.46 -13.06 -7.65
N ARG A 100 2.82 -12.96 -8.95
CA ARG A 100 3.63 -13.95 -9.66
C ARG A 100 5.00 -14.10 -9.01
N HIS A 101 5.69 -13.01 -8.72
CA HIS A 101 7.01 -13.01 -8.07
C HIS A 101 6.96 -13.73 -6.72
N ILE A 102 6.01 -13.38 -5.84
CA ILE A 102 5.85 -14.00 -4.52
C ILE A 102 5.63 -15.52 -4.64
N LYS A 103 4.87 -15.95 -5.65
CA LYS A 103 4.61 -17.38 -5.91
C LYS A 103 5.84 -18.11 -6.43
N ASN A 104 6.57 -17.51 -7.37
CA ASN A 104 7.71 -18.12 -8.03
C ASN A 104 8.98 -18.11 -7.16
N TYR A 105 9.16 -17.06 -6.35
CA TYR A 105 10.34 -16.84 -5.52
C TYR A 105 9.98 -16.67 -4.03
N PRO A 106 9.36 -17.69 -3.38
CA PRO A 106 8.91 -17.59 -1.99
C PRO A 106 10.04 -17.53 -0.95
N LYS A 107 11.30 -17.57 -1.38
CA LYS A 107 12.49 -17.43 -0.54
C LYS A 107 13.29 -16.16 -0.87
N ASP A 108 12.76 -15.27 -1.70
CA ASP A 108 13.43 -14.00 -1.97
C ASP A 108 13.58 -13.19 -0.67
N LYS A 109 14.76 -12.61 -0.48
CA LYS A 109 15.05 -11.70 0.64
C LYS A 109 14.20 -10.44 0.60
N ASP A 110 13.76 -10.02 -0.58
CA ASP A 110 13.02 -8.78 -0.82
C ASP A 110 11.50 -9.01 -0.89
N LEU A 111 11.01 -10.16 -0.39
CA LEU A 111 9.57 -10.47 -0.34
C LEU A 111 8.75 -9.41 0.41
N VAL A 112 9.29 -8.83 1.49
CA VAL A 112 8.60 -7.76 2.22
C VAL A 112 8.36 -6.55 1.31
N TYR A 113 9.32 -6.21 0.45
CA TYR A 113 9.19 -5.12 -0.51
C TYR A 113 8.13 -5.44 -1.57
N ALA A 114 8.07 -6.68 -2.07
CA ALA A 114 7.02 -7.09 -3.00
C ALA A 114 5.62 -6.95 -2.39
N HIS A 115 5.43 -7.42 -1.15
CA HIS A 115 4.15 -7.23 -0.42
C HIS A 115 3.83 -5.76 -0.18
N TYR A 116 4.84 -4.96 0.17
CA TYR A 116 4.70 -3.52 0.40
C TYR A 116 4.30 -2.79 -0.89
N LEU A 117 4.94 -3.08 -2.02
CA LEU A 117 4.62 -2.43 -3.29
C LEU A 117 3.20 -2.78 -3.78
N ILE A 118 2.71 -4.01 -3.53
CA ILE A 118 1.29 -4.34 -3.75
C ILE A 118 0.37 -3.46 -2.88
N ALA A 119 0.71 -3.30 -1.59
CA ALA A 119 -0.08 -2.46 -0.68
C ALA A 119 -0.09 -0.99 -1.16
N ILE A 120 1.06 -0.49 -1.64
CA ILE A 120 1.19 0.85 -2.20
C ILE A 120 0.35 1.02 -3.47
N CYS A 121 0.36 0.07 -4.40
CA CYS A 121 -0.48 0.13 -5.59
C CYS A 121 -1.96 0.32 -5.24
N TYR A 122 -2.47 -0.46 -4.26
CA TYR A 122 -3.85 -0.29 -3.79
C TYR A 122 -4.07 1.01 -3.00
N PHE A 123 -3.07 1.46 -2.26
CA PHE A 123 -3.12 2.70 -1.49
C PHE A 123 -3.11 3.95 -2.37
N GLU A 124 -2.37 3.95 -3.49
CA GLU A 124 -2.30 5.07 -4.43
C GLU A 124 -3.52 5.15 -5.34
N GLN A 125 -4.27 4.05 -5.46
CA GLN A 125 -5.63 4.04 -6.02
C GLN A 125 -6.68 4.64 -5.06
N LEU A 126 -6.27 5.18 -3.89
CA LEU A 126 -7.16 5.87 -2.96
C LEU A 126 -7.71 7.14 -3.59
N HIS A 127 -9.01 7.30 -3.46
CA HIS A 127 -9.76 8.44 -3.97
C HIS A 127 -10.59 9.08 -2.85
N ASP A 128 -11.21 10.23 -3.15
CA ASP A 128 -12.21 10.91 -2.28
C ASP A 128 -13.22 9.88 -1.71
N GLU A 129 -13.68 10.14 -0.48
CA GLU A 129 -14.59 9.32 0.31
C GLU A 129 -15.88 8.89 -0.42
N LYS A 130 -16.22 9.54 -1.54
CA LYS A 130 -17.35 9.20 -2.42
C LYS A 130 -17.13 7.94 -3.28
N LYS A 131 -15.88 7.55 -3.56
CA LYS A 131 -15.55 6.44 -4.48
C LYS A 131 -15.55 5.07 -3.78
N ASP A 132 -15.36 4.00 -4.54
CA ASP A 132 -15.31 2.62 -4.03
C ASP A 132 -14.20 2.42 -2.99
N LEU A 133 -14.50 1.67 -1.92
CA LEU A 133 -13.56 1.33 -0.86
C LEU A 133 -12.75 0.07 -1.15
N LYS A 134 -13.06 -0.69 -2.23
CA LYS A 134 -12.40 -1.97 -2.49
C LYS A 134 -10.86 -1.89 -2.54
N PRO A 135 -10.22 -0.92 -3.21
CA PRO A 135 -8.76 -0.77 -3.16
C PRO A 135 -8.27 -0.51 -1.73
N LEU A 136 -9.00 0.30 -0.97
CA LEU A 136 -8.66 0.65 0.41
C LEU A 136 -8.67 -0.57 1.34
N VAL A 137 -9.66 -1.44 1.20
CA VAL A 137 -9.76 -2.69 1.97
C VAL A 137 -8.59 -3.61 1.64
N LYS A 138 -8.24 -3.75 0.36
CA LYS A 138 -7.10 -4.57 -0.07
C LYS A 138 -5.76 -4.00 0.41
N ALA A 139 -5.59 -2.67 0.36
CA ALA A 139 -4.41 -2.00 0.89
C ALA A 139 -4.24 -2.31 2.39
N ARG A 140 -5.33 -2.18 3.17
CA ARG A 140 -5.35 -2.52 4.60
C ARG A 140 -4.92 -3.97 4.83
N GLU A 141 -5.53 -4.93 4.14
CA GLU A 141 -5.19 -6.35 4.30
C GLU A 141 -3.70 -6.63 4.04
N LYS A 142 -3.11 -6.01 3.01
CA LYS A 142 -1.68 -6.17 2.69
C LYS A 142 -0.78 -5.48 3.73
N PHE A 143 -1.14 -4.29 4.22
CA PHE A 143 -0.39 -3.64 5.29
C PHE A 143 -0.48 -4.40 6.63
N GLU A 144 -1.66 -4.92 7.00
CA GLU A 144 -1.83 -5.79 8.17
C GLU A 144 -0.95 -7.05 8.07
N TYR A 145 -0.88 -7.64 6.88
CA TYR A 145 0.03 -8.76 6.62
C TYR A 145 1.49 -8.38 6.86
N ILE A 146 1.95 -7.22 6.38
CA ILE A 146 3.31 -6.72 6.59
C ILE A 146 3.60 -6.50 8.08
N LEU A 147 2.69 -5.81 8.79
CA LEU A 147 2.83 -5.55 10.22
C LEU A 147 2.91 -6.85 11.04
N LYS A 148 2.15 -7.88 10.64
CA LYS A 148 2.14 -9.18 11.32
C LYS A 148 3.35 -10.03 10.99
N LYS A 149 3.78 -10.07 9.73
CA LYS A 149 4.80 -10.99 9.22
C LYS A 149 6.22 -10.41 9.28
N TYR A 150 6.35 -9.10 9.10
CA TYR A 150 7.63 -8.38 8.99
C TYR A 150 7.70 -7.16 9.94
N PRO A 151 7.41 -7.30 11.25
CA PRO A 151 7.22 -6.16 12.17
C PRO A 151 8.44 -5.26 12.35
N ASN A 152 9.65 -5.80 12.14
CA ASN A 152 10.93 -5.11 12.43
C ASN A 152 11.57 -4.52 11.16
N THR A 153 10.77 -4.10 10.18
CA THR A 153 11.26 -3.54 8.90
C THR A 153 10.82 -2.09 8.75
N ASP A 154 11.56 -1.30 7.97
CA ASP A 154 11.17 0.08 7.64
C ASP A 154 9.80 0.12 6.94
N TYR A 155 9.48 -0.92 6.15
CA TYR A 155 8.17 -1.11 5.52
C TYR A 155 7.04 -1.27 6.53
N ALA A 156 7.29 -1.92 7.68
CA ALA A 156 6.29 -2.03 8.74
C ALA A 156 6.06 -0.70 9.46
N ILE A 157 7.10 0.12 9.62
CA ILE A 157 6.96 1.47 10.19
C ILE A 157 6.07 2.32 9.28
N ASP A 158 6.37 2.35 7.98
CA ASP A 158 5.56 3.10 7.01
C ASP A 158 4.13 2.53 6.89
N ALA A 159 3.98 1.20 6.83
CA ALA A 159 2.68 0.53 6.81
C ALA A 159 1.79 0.94 7.99
N LYS A 160 2.37 1.11 9.19
CA LYS A 160 1.63 1.57 10.38
C LYS A 160 1.07 2.98 10.19
N TRP A 161 1.86 3.89 9.62
CA TRP A 161 1.40 5.26 9.32
C TRP A 161 0.32 5.27 8.24
N LYS A 162 0.53 4.53 7.14
CA LYS A 162 -0.47 4.42 6.06
C LYS A 162 -1.75 3.74 6.54
N MET A 163 -1.67 2.82 7.48
CA MET A 163 -2.86 2.23 8.13
C MET A 163 -3.72 3.30 8.80
N GLY A 164 -3.10 4.24 9.52
CA GLY A 164 -3.83 5.36 10.11
C GLY A 164 -4.59 6.18 9.06
N LEU A 165 -3.93 6.50 7.95
CA LEU A 165 -4.56 7.21 6.83
C LEU A 165 -5.72 6.44 6.20
N ILE A 166 -5.59 5.12 6.08
CA ILE A 166 -6.66 4.25 5.59
C ILE A 166 -7.87 4.30 6.54
N VAL A 167 -7.62 4.16 7.84
CA VAL A 167 -8.68 4.19 8.87
C VAL A 167 -9.37 5.55 8.88
N ASP A 168 -8.63 6.65 8.78
CA ASP A 168 -9.18 7.99 8.65
C ASP A 168 -10.07 8.12 7.40
N GLN A 169 -9.63 7.60 6.25
CA GLN A 169 -10.43 7.66 5.02
C GLN A 169 -11.71 6.81 5.10
N MET A 170 -11.65 5.65 5.76
CA MET A 170 -12.84 4.83 6.02
C MET A 170 -13.83 5.56 6.92
N ALA A 171 -13.34 6.22 7.97
CA ALA A 171 -14.16 7.05 8.85
C ALA A 171 -14.76 8.25 8.10
N ALA A 172 -13.99 8.91 7.24
CA ALA A 172 -14.44 10.02 6.40
C ALA A 172 -15.65 9.64 5.53
N LYS A 173 -15.64 8.43 4.97
CA LYS A 173 -16.77 7.91 4.18
C LYS A 173 -18.02 7.67 5.00
N GLU A 174 -17.89 7.05 6.17
CA GLU A 174 -19.03 6.86 7.07
C GLU A 174 -19.62 8.20 7.51
N MET A 175 -18.76 9.19 7.80
CA MET A 175 -19.17 10.55 8.10
C MET A 175 -19.88 11.22 6.92
N TYR A 176 -19.38 11.07 5.69
CA TYR A 176 -20.00 11.61 4.49
C TYR A 176 -21.41 11.07 4.29
N ILE A 177 -21.59 9.75 4.40
CA ILE A 177 -22.89 9.10 4.27
C ILE A 177 -23.82 9.51 5.43
N GLY A 178 -23.29 9.56 6.66
CA GLY A 178 -24.03 10.01 7.84
C GLY A 178 -24.55 11.44 7.69
N ARG A 179 -23.70 12.38 7.23
CA ARG A 179 -24.09 13.77 6.95
C ARG A 179 -25.15 13.84 5.86
N TYR A 180 -25.02 13.04 4.80
CA TYR A 180 -26.03 12.97 3.75
C TYR A 180 -27.39 12.51 4.28
N TYR A 181 -27.44 11.44 5.07
CA TYR A 181 -28.69 10.97 5.68
C TYR A 181 -29.27 11.97 6.68
N MET A 182 -28.43 12.64 7.46
CA MET A 182 -28.86 13.69 8.39
C MET A 182 -29.50 14.87 7.63
N LYS A 183 -28.90 15.29 6.51
CA LYS A 183 -29.47 16.35 5.64
C LYS A 183 -30.83 15.94 5.07
N MET A 184 -31.04 14.65 4.86
CA MET A 184 -32.29 14.09 4.36
C MET A 184 -33.25 13.65 5.46
N GLU A 185 -32.98 14.03 6.71
CA GLU A 185 -33.81 13.72 7.88
C GLU A 185 -34.05 12.21 8.08
N LYS A 186 -33.17 11.37 7.52
CA LYS A 186 -33.16 9.91 7.73
C LYS A 186 -32.41 9.59 9.02
N TRP A 187 -33.01 9.97 10.15
CA TRP A 187 -32.36 9.98 11.47
C TRP A 187 -31.74 8.64 11.86
N ILE A 188 -32.48 7.53 11.75
CA ILE A 188 -32.00 6.20 12.13
C ILE A 188 -30.77 5.80 11.29
N ALA A 189 -30.82 6.04 9.97
CA ALA A 189 -29.70 5.73 9.08
C ALA A 189 -28.47 6.58 9.41
N ALA A 190 -28.65 7.87 9.69
CA ALA A 190 -27.56 8.75 10.11
C ALA A 190 -26.95 8.33 11.47
N ILE A 191 -27.79 8.01 12.46
CA ILE A 191 -27.36 7.49 13.77
C ILE A 191 -26.50 6.25 13.60
N ASN A 192 -26.92 5.29 12.77
CA ASN A 192 -26.16 4.05 12.54
C ASN A 192 -24.77 4.33 11.96
N ARG A 193 -24.65 5.29 11.03
CA ARG A 193 -23.36 5.70 10.47
C ARG A 193 -22.45 6.35 11.50
N PHE A 194 -22.96 7.31 12.27
CA PHE A 194 -22.14 7.96 13.30
C PHE A 194 -21.77 7.02 14.45
N LYS A 195 -22.67 6.12 14.86
CA LYS A 195 -22.35 5.05 15.83
C LYS A 195 -21.26 4.11 15.30
N PHE A 196 -21.27 3.82 14.00
CA PHE A 196 -20.22 3.00 13.40
C PHE A 196 -18.84 3.67 13.53
N VAL A 197 -18.76 4.98 13.27
CA VAL A 197 -17.52 5.76 13.48
C VAL A 197 -17.09 5.72 14.95
N VAL A 198 -18.01 5.97 15.89
CA VAL A 198 -17.70 5.92 17.32
C VAL A 198 -17.20 4.55 17.78
N LYS A 199 -17.72 3.47 17.19
CA LYS A 199 -17.39 2.11 17.59
C LYS A 199 -16.08 1.60 17.00
N TYR A 200 -15.80 1.91 15.73
CA TYR A 200 -14.70 1.29 14.99
C TYR A 200 -13.57 2.26 14.59
N TYR A 201 -13.81 3.57 14.71
CA TYR A 201 -12.90 4.63 14.26
C TYR A 201 -12.70 5.72 15.33
N ASP A 202 -12.64 5.30 16.59
CA ASP A 202 -12.50 6.15 17.78
C ASP A 202 -11.16 6.90 17.88
N THR A 203 -10.12 6.38 17.22
CA THR A 203 -8.81 7.03 17.13
C THR A 203 -8.70 8.08 16.02
N THR A 204 -9.72 8.22 15.17
CA THR A 204 -9.68 9.12 14.00
C THR A 204 -10.06 10.55 14.37
N VAL A 205 -9.69 11.51 13.51
CA VAL A 205 -10.07 12.91 13.66
C VAL A 205 -11.60 13.16 13.61
N TYR A 206 -12.37 12.17 13.18
CA TYR A 206 -13.82 12.27 12.99
C TYR A 206 -14.64 11.92 14.24
N ILE A 207 -14.01 11.37 15.28
CA ILE A 207 -14.70 10.90 16.49
C ILE A 207 -15.51 12.02 17.17
N GLU A 208 -14.92 13.20 17.31
CA GLU A 208 -15.58 14.36 17.93
C GLU A 208 -16.81 14.83 17.13
N GLU A 209 -16.69 14.89 15.79
CA GLU A 209 -17.81 15.25 14.93
C GLU A 209 -18.92 14.19 15.03
N ALA A 210 -18.58 12.89 14.96
CA ALA A 210 -19.55 11.81 15.04
C ALA A 210 -20.37 11.86 16.33
N LEU A 211 -19.70 12.06 17.48
CA LEU A 211 -20.36 12.24 18.78
C LEU A 211 -21.27 13.48 18.77
N HIS A 212 -20.79 14.62 18.26
CA HIS A 212 -21.61 15.82 18.16
C HIS A 212 -22.86 15.62 17.28
N ARG A 213 -22.72 14.97 16.12
CA ARG A 213 -23.86 14.68 15.24
C ARG A 213 -24.89 13.77 15.91
N LEU A 214 -24.45 12.80 16.72
CA LEU A 214 -25.35 11.99 17.54
C LEU A 214 -26.11 12.83 18.56
N VAL A 215 -25.45 13.79 19.24
CA VAL A 215 -26.12 14.75 20.14
C VAL A 215 -27.17 15.56 19.38
N GLU A 216 -26.82 16.12 18.22
CA GLU A 216 -27.75 16.90 17.39
C GLU A 216 -28.99 16.10 17.00
N ILE A 217 -28.81 14.86 16.52
CA ILE A 217 -29.92 14.03 16.07
C ILE A 217 -30.78 13.61 17.26
N TYR A 218 -30.17 13.09 18.34
CA TYR A 218 -30.93 12.64 19.51
C TYR A 218 -31.73 13.76 20.15
N TYR A 219 -31.15 14.95 20.24
CA TYR A 219 -31.88 16.12 20.72
C TYR A 219 -33.05 16.48 19.81
N LYS A 220 -32.85 16.50 18.48
CA LYS A 220 -33.89 16.82 17.50
C LYS A 220 -35.09 15.87 17.53
N ILE A 221 -34.85 14.58 17.75
CA ILE A 221 -35.92 13.56 17.80
C ILE A 221 -36.53 13.38 19.19
N GLY A 222 -36.15 14.21 20.17
CA GLY A 222 -36.72 14.21 21.53
C GLY A 222 -36.07 13.26 22.53
N LEU A 223 -35.01 12.54 22.15
CA LEU A 223 -34.23 11.67 23.03
C LEU A 223 -33.18 12.48 23.80
N VAL A 224 -33.65 13.41 24.63
CA VAL A 224 -32.79 14.40 25.31
C VAL A 224 -31.81 13.75 26.28
N GLU A 225 -32.24 12.74 27.03
CA GLU A 225 -31.37 12.03 27.98
C GLU A 225 -30.18 11.34 27.27
N ASP A 226 -30.45 10.70 26.13
CA ASP A 226 -29.40 10.07 25.34
C ASP A 226 -28.46 11.10 24.73
N ALA A 227 -29.01 12.23 24.26
CA ALA A 227 -28.19 13.35 23.78
C ALA A 227 -27.26 13.87 24.89
N GLN A 228 -27.74 14.00 26.12
CA GLN A 228 -26.93 14.44 27.27
C GLN A 228 -25.81 13.44 27.60
N LYS A 229 -26.11 12.13 27.59
CA LYS A 229 -25.09 11.08 27.82
C LYS A 229 -23.97 11.16 26.79
N ILE A 230 -24.30 11.29 25.50
CA ILE A 230 -23.29 11.41 24.44
C ILE A 230 -22.49 12.72 24.57
N ALA A 231 -23.15 13.83 24.91
CA ALA A 231 -22.47 15.10 25.14
C ALA A 231 -21.52 15.05 26.35
N ALA A 232 -21.88 14.33 27.41
CA ALA A 232 -21.02 14.09 28.56
C ALA A 232 -19.78 13.29 28.16
N THR A 233 -19.92 12.23 27.36
CA THR A 233 -18.79 11.46 26.81
C THR A 233 -17.86 12.33 25.96
N LEU A 234 -18.43 13.18 25.09
CA LEU A 234 -17.67 14.13 24.29
C LEU A 234 -16.92 15.14 25.18
N GLY A 235 -17.55 15.66 26.23
CA GLY A 235 -16.92 16.61 27.15
C GLY A 235 -15.81 15.98 28.01
N TYR A 236 -16.02 14.74 28.47
CA TYR A 236 -15.03 14.00 29.26
C TYR A 236 -13.75 13.73 28.47
N ASN A 237 -13.88 13.31 27.20
CA ASN A 237 -12.74 12.93 26.37
C ASN A 237 -12.15 14.11 25.55
N TYR A 238 -12.96 15.12 25.19
CA TYR A 238 -12.59 16.17 24.22
C TYR A 238 -13.04 17.59 24.63
N GLY A 239 -13.06 17.89 25.93
CA GLY A 239 -13.66 19.11 26.51
C GLY A 239 -13.11 20.48 26.04
N SER A 240 -12.03 20.53 25.27
CA SER A 240 -11.51 21.76 24.65
C SER A 240 -11.85 21.92 23.16
N GLY A 241 -12.41 20.87 22.54
CA GLY A 241 -12.69 20.82 21.10
C GLY A 241 -13.83 21.74 20.66
N GLU A 242 -13.83 22.09 19.36
CA GLU A 242 -14.91 22.90 18.77
C GLU A 242 -16.25 22.15 18.78
N TRP A 243 -16.21 20.82 18.58
CA TRP A 243 -17.39 19.96 18.62
C TRP A 243 -18.01 19.88 20.00
N TYR A 244 -17.20 19.84 21.06
CA TYR A 244 -17.70 19.95 22.43
C TYR A 244 -18.47 21.26 22.65
N LYS A 245 -17.88 22.41 22.27
CA LYS A 245 -18.54 23.72 22.40
C LYS A 245 -19.86 23.77 21.63
N ASN A 246 -19.90 23.19 20.43
CA ASN A 246 -21.11 23.10 19.63
C ASN A 246 -22.17 22.22 20.28
N SER A 247 -21.80 21.07 20.87
CA SER A 247 -22.70 20.22 21.64
C SER A 247 -23.24 20.92 22.88
N TYR A 248 -22.39 21.64 23.62
CA TYR A 248 -22.80 22.39 24.81
C TYR A 248 -23.85 23.47 24.48
N ARG A 249 -23.72 24.15 23.33
CA ARG A 249 -24.68 25.15 22.86
C ARG A 249 -26.08 24.58 22.57
N ILE A 250 -26.20 23.29 22.25
CA ILE A 250 -27.51 22.64 22.04
C ILE A 250 -28.34 22.69 23.31
N PHE A 251 -27.73 22.43 24.47
CA PHE A 251 -28.41 22.44 25.77
C PHE A 251 -28.40 23.83 26.42
N ASN A 252 -27.39 24.65 26.16
CA ASN A 252 -27.24 25.98 26.73
C ASN A 252 -27.21 27.06 25.64
N LYS A 253 -28.40 27.48 25.20
CA LYS A 253 -28.57 28.47 24.12
C LYS A 253 -27.94 29.85 24.44
N LEU A 254 -27.69 30.15 25.72
CA LEU A 254 -27.08 31.41 26.15
C LEU A 254 -25.54 31.39 26.10
N TYR A 255 -24.93 30.22 25.88
CA TYR A 255 -23.49 30.08 25.80
C TYR A 255 -22.93 30.77 24.54
N LYS A 256 -22.09 31.78 24.75
CA LYS A 256 -21.32 32.46 23.69
C LYS A 256 -19.87 31.99 23.76
N THR A 257 -19.35 31.44 22.66
CA THR A 257 -17.92 31.16 22.54
C THR A 257 -17.19 32.49 22.36
N GLU A 258 -16.14 32.71 23.15
CA GLU A 258 -15.22 33.82 22.88
C GLU A 258 -14.57 33.58 21.51
N LYS A 259 -14.98 34.35 20.50
CA LYS A 259 -14.25 34.39 19.23
C LYS A 259 -12.86 34.94 19.55
N ILE A 260 -11.86 34.06 19.53
CA ILE A 260 -10.46 34.50 19.48
C ILE A 260 -10.31 35.30 18.20
N THR A 261 -10.44 36.62 18.31
CA THR A 261 -10.01 37.51 17.26
C THR A 261 -8.52 37.28 17.12
N LYS A 262 -8.10 36.58 16.06
CA LYS A 262 -6.71 36.66 15.61
C LYS A 262 -6.49 38.13 15.24
N LYS A 263 -6.15 38.97 16.23
CA LYS A 263 -5.52 40.26 15.97
C LYS A 263 -4.37 39.92 15.04
N LYS A 264 -4.38 40.43 13.82
CA LYS A 264 -3.18 40.53 12.98
C LYS A 264 -2.17 41.33 13.80
N LYS A 265 -1.45 40.67 14.72
CA LYS A 265 -0.20 41.20 15.24
C LYS A 265 0.68 41.22 14.00
N ASP A 266 0.96 42.42 13.50
CA ASP A 266 2.07 42.61 12.57
C ASP A 266 3.26 41.86 13.16
N SER A 267 3.56 40.73 12.53
CA SER A 267 4.51 39.78 13.06
C SER A 267 5.83 40.51 13.21
N PHE A 268 6.44 40.40 14.39
CA PHE A 268 7.80 40.88 14.67
C PHE A 268 8.79 40.42 13.57
N ILE A 269 8.51 39.26 12.95
CA ILE A 269 9.24 38.70 11.81
C ILE A 269 9.10 39.59 10.57
N ARG A 270 7.92 40.11 10.26
CA ARG A 270 7.68 41.03 9.13
C ARG A 270 8.41 42.36 9.32
N LYS A 271 8.45 42.88 10.56
CA LYS A 271 9.23 44.09 10.91
C LYS A 271 10.74 43.86 10.81
N LYS A 272 11.25 42.69 11.23
CA LYS A 272 12.67 42.32 11.07
C LYS A 272 13.05 42.11 9.61
N PHE A 273 12.18 41.46 8.83
CA PHE A 273 12.41 41.27 7.38
C PHE A 273 12.47 42.59 6.63
N LYS A 274 11.61 43.56 6.97
CA LYS A 274 11.62 44.87 6.32
C LYS A 274 12.90 45.67 6.58
N LYS A 275 13.48 45.53 7.79
CA LYS A 275 14.77 46.13 8.17
C LYS A 275 16.02 45.48 7.55
N LEU A 276 15.88 44.35 6.88
CA LEU A 276 16.99 43.68 6.18
C LEU A 276 17.13 44.16 4.73
N PHE A 277 16.14 44.89 4.21
CA PHE A 277 16.09 45.41 2.85
C PHE A 277 16.00 46.95 2.79
N GLU A 278 16.14 47.62 3.94
CA GLU A 278 16.44 49.06 4.08
C GLU A 278 17.90 49.18 4.53
#